data_AF-A0A7W9LF29-F1
#
_entry.id   AF-A0A7W9LF29-F1
#
_cell.length_a   1.000
_cell.length_b   1.000
_cell.length_c   1.000
_cell.angle_alpha   90.00
_cell.angle_beta   90.00
_cell.angle_gamma   90.00
#
_symmetry.space_group_name_H-M   'P 1'
#
loop_
_entity.id
_entity.type
_entity.pdbx_description
1 polymer ?
#
loop_
_entity_poly.entity_id
_entity_poly.type
_entity_poly.pdbx_seq_one_letter_code
_entity_poly.pdbx_strand_id
1 'polypeptide(L)'
;MTRRVPALLTAMLAGLGALSISASPAQAATVEVTYSPVSLGDYCSTKVNSSSTIGFYNGGLSCYRWSSGGSGMTYTGSGSASAACAYFNPTYTYLSHTQGASQALTCRYSV
;
A
#
# COMPACT_ATOMS: atom_id res chain seq x y z
N MET A 1 54.29 -10.43 -25.97
CA MET A 1 54.02 -11.75 -26.58
C MET A 1 53.89 -12.78 -25.47
N THR A 2 52.74 -13.42 -25.38
CA THR A 2 52.34 -14.36 -24.32
C THR A 2 52.84 -15.77 -24.61
N ARG A 3 53.45 -16.48 -23.64
CA ARG A 3 53.38 -17.96 -23.54
C ARG A 3 53.95 -18.48 -22.21
N ARG A 4 53.07 -18.85 -21.27
CA ARG A 4 52.61 -20.22 -20.90
C ARG A 4 53.54 -20.92 -19.91
N VAL A 5 53.12 -20.96 -18.64
CA VAL A 5 53.58 -21.92 -17.64
C VAL A 5 52.43 -22.91 -17.41
N PRO A 6 52.61 -24.22 -17.64
CA PRO A 6 51.67 -25.23 -17.20
C PRO A 6 52.16 -25.82 -15.87
N ALA A 7 51.32 -25.75 -14.84
CA ALA A 7 51.48 -26.60 -13.66
C ALA A 7 50.10 -27.13 -13.28
N LEU A 8 49.87 -28.37 -13.70
CA LEU A 8 48.77 -29.22 -13.27
C LEU A 8 49.05 -29.77 -11.87
N LEU A 9 47.95 -30.11 -11.18
CA LEU A 9 47.83 -30.94 -9.97
C LEU A 9 48.29 -30.22 -8.68
N THR A 10 47.55 -30.20 -7.58
CA THR A 10 46.76 -31.26 -6.93
C THR A 10 46.07 -30.66 -5.71
N ALA A 11 44.80 -30.99 -5.46
CA ALA A 11 44.29 -31.40 -4.14
C ALA A 11 42.75 -31.43 -4.18
N MET A 12 42.21 -32.62 -4.46
CA MET A 12 40.98 -33.04 -3.79
C MET A 12 41.28 -33.04 -2.29
N LEU A 13 40.53 -32.30 -1.48
CA LEU A 13 40.14 -32.76 -0.14
C LEU A 13 38.97 -31.92 0.39
N ALA A 14 37.83 -32.59 0.49
CA ALA A 14 36.86 -32.51 1.57
C ALA A 14 36.56 -31.13 2.19
N GLY A 15 35.35 -30.65 1.91
CA GLY A 15 34.69 -29.62 2.71
C GLY A 15 33.18 -29.73 2.56
N LEU A 16 32.60 -30.80 3.11
CA LEU A 16 31.19 -30.79 3.54
C LEU A 16 30.99 -29.52 4.39
N GLY A 17 30.21 -28.56 3.92
CA GLY A 17 29.91 -27.40 4.77
C GLY A 17 29.45 -26.15 4.04
N ALA A 18 28.53 -26.26 3.10
CA ALA A 18 27.68 -25.14 2.74
C ALA A 18 26.32 -25.70 2.33
N LEU A 19 25.55 -26.15 3.34
CA LEU A 19 24.11 -25.99 3.26
C LEU A 19 23.91 -24.47 3.16
N SER A 20 23.97 -23.95 1.94
CA SER A 20 23.37 -22.68 1.61
C SER A 20 21.90 -22.88 1.91
N ILE A 21 21.52 -22.54 3.14
CA ILE A 21 20.14 -22.27 3.51
C ILE A 21 19.77 -21.10 2.62
N SER A 22 19.27 -21.42 1.43
CA SER A 22 18.54 -20.49 0.60
C SER A 22 17.26 -20.21 1.38
N ALA A 23 17.38 -19.36 2.39
CA ALA A 23 16.24 -18.68 2.96
C ALA A 23 15.69 -17.85 1.81
N SER A 24 14.67 -18.39 1.14
CA SER A 24 13.79 -17.58 0.31
C SER A 24 13.44 -16.36 1.16
N PRO A 25 13.66 -15.12 0.70
CA PRO A 25 13.17 -13.98 1.44
C PRO A 25 11.68 -14.23 1.65
N ALA A 26 11.21 -14.16 2.89
CA ALA A 26 9.79 -14.19 3.18
C ALA A 26 9.19 -13.04 2.37
N GLN A 27 8.55 -13.38 1.26
CA GLN A 27 7.95 -12.40 0.36
C GLN A 27 6.81 -11.79 1.16
N ALA A 28 7.02 -10.58 1.67
CA ALA A 28 6.00 -9.86 2.39
C ALA A 28 4.75 -9.80 1.51
N ALA A 29 3.65 -10.39 1.99
CA ALA A 29 2.47 -10.56 1.15
C ALA A 29 1.86 -9.18 0.93
N THR A 30 1.69 -8.80 -0.33
CA THR A 30 1.02 -7.53 -0.66
C THR A 30 -0.47 -7.76 -0.83
N VAL A 31 -1.28 -6.98 -0.13
CA VAL A 31 -2.74 -7.03 -0.23
C VAL A 31 -3.24 -5.69 -0.76
N GLU A 32 -4.17 -5.73 -1.72
CA GLU A 32 -4.83 -4.54 -2.26
C GLU A 32 -6.29 -4.52 -1.79
N VAL A 33 -6.72 -3.42 -1.19
CA VAL A 33 -8.08 -3.23 -0.69
C VAL A 33 -8.67 -1.96 -1.27
N THR A 34 -9.86 -2.03 -1.84
CA THR A 34 -10.56 -0.89 -2.44
C THR A 34 -11.66 -0.38 -1.52
N TYR A 35 -11.60 0.92 -1.21
CA TYR A 35 -12.59 1.62 -0.39
C TYR A 35 -13.49 2.48 -1.24
N SER A 36 -14.78 2.16 -1.20
CA SER A 36 -15.82 2.93 -1.88
C SER A 36 -15.95 4.35 -1.31
N PRO A 37 -16.56 5.30 -2.05
CA PRO A 37 -16.79 6.66 -1.55
C PRO A 37 -17.56 6.73 -0.23
N VAL A 38 -18.46 5.78 0.01
CA VAL A 38 -19.22 5.69 1.26
C VAL A 38 -18.30 5.26 2.42
N SER A 39 -17.44 4.28 2.21
CA SER A 39 -16.45 3.85 3.21
C SER A 39 -15.51 4.99 3.57
N LEU A 40 -15.04 5.73 2.57
CA LEU A 40 -14.23 6.94 2.77
C LEU A 40 -14.95 8.02 3.58
N GLY A 41 -16.28 8.04 3.52
CA GLY A 41 -17.13 8.91 4.33
C GLY A 41 -16.93 8.71 5.84
N ASP A 42 -16.67 7.48 6.30
CA ASP A 42 -16.41 7.17 7.72
C ASP A 42 -15.09 7.76 8.22
N TYR A 43 -14.03 7.65 7.41
CA TYR A 43 -12.78 8.33 7.69
C TYR A 43 -12.98 9.84 7.73
N CYS A 44 -13.68 10.40 6.74
CA CYS A 44 -13.97 11.82 6.67
C CYS A 44 -14.79 12.32 7.87
N SER A 45 -15.78 11.54 8.32
CA SER A 45 -16.60 11.88 9.49
C SER A 45 -15.74 11.93 10.75
N THR A 46 -14.83 10.97 10.89
CA THR A 46 -13.99 10.81 12.08
C THR A 46 -12.83 11.80 12.13
N LYS A 47 -12.22 12.12 10.98
CA LYS A 47 -10.93 12.84 10.92
C LYS A 47 -11.02 14.25 10.34
N VAL A 48 -12.07 14.57 9.58
CA VAL A 48 -12.18 15.87 8.90
C VAL A 48 -13.34 16.68 9.45
N ASN A 49 -14.56 16.15 9.38
CA ASN A 49 -15.75 16.83 9.90
C ASN A 49 -16.84 15.79 10.17
N SER A 50 -17.39 15.76 11.38
CA SER A 50 -18.37 14.75 11.83
C SER A 50 -19.67 14.69 11.03
N SER A 51 -20.00 15.73 10.25
CA SER A 51 -21.14 15.71 9.33
C SER A 51 -20.81 15.14 7.96
N SER A 52 -19.54 14.82 7.66
CA SER A 52 -19.15 14.21 6.38
C SER A 52 -19.72 12.81 6.27
N THR A 53 -20.22 12.47 5.09
CA THR A 53 -20.87 11.19 4.80
C THR A 53 -20.28 10.49 3.59
N ILE A 54 -19.50 11.20 2.76
CA ILE A 54 -18.90 10.68 1.53
C ILE A 54 -17.49 11.26 1.36
N GLY A 55 -16.54 10.44 0.93
CA GLY A 55 -15.23 10.88 0.48
C GLY A 55 -14.96 10.47 -0.97
N PHE A 56 -14.36 11.34 -1.78
CA PHE A 56 -13.92 11.00 -3.13
C PHE A 56 -12.41 11.13 -3.24
N TYR A 57 -11.76 10.14 -3.86
CA TYR A 57 -10.34 10.20 -4.13
C TYR A 57 -10.12 10.52 -5.62
N ASN A 58 -9.75 11.78 -5.91
CA ASN A 58 -9.44 12.27 -7.26
C ASN A 58 -8.03 12.89 -7.27
N GLY A 59 -7.01 12.07 -7.02
CA GLY A 59 -5.63 12.52 -6.73
C GLY A 59 -5.45 13.12 -5.31
N GLY A 60 -6.53 13.58 -4.67
CA GLY A 60 -6.62 13.92 -3.26
C GLY A 60 -7.93 13.44 -2.66
N LEU A 61 -7.98 13.23 -1.34
CA LEU A 61 -9.20 12.79 -0.66
C LEU A 61 -10.03 14.03 -0.26
N SER A 62 -11.17 14.21 -0.91
CA SER A 62 -12.12 15.29 -0.62
C SER A 62 -13.33 14.73 0.12
N CYS A 63 -13.71 15.38 1.21
CA CYS A 63 -14.80 15.00 2.09
C CYS A 63 -16.03 15.87 1.85
N TYR A 64 -17.19 15.24 1.85
CA TYR A 64 -18.47 15.88 1.57
C TYR A 64 -19.53 15.42 2.56
N ARG A 65 -20.53 16.26 2.77
CA ARG A 65 -21.79 15.94 3.43
C ARG A 65 -22.95 16.07 2.47
N TRP A 66 -24.03 15.34 2.72
CA TRP A 66 -25.30 15.59 2.05
C TRP A 66 -25.83 16.98 2.38
N SER A 67 -26.23 17.73 1.35
CA SER A 67 -26.82 19.05 1.54
C SER A 67 -28.19 18.93 2.21
N SER A 68 -28.37 19.62 3.33
CA SER A 68 -29.59 19.54 4.16
C SER A 68 -30.85 20.11 3.49
N GLY A 69 -30.73 20.79 2.34
CA GLY A 69 -31.82 21.51 1.66
C GLY A 69 -31.92 21.23 0.16
N GLY A 70 -31.33 20.16 -0.37
CA GLY A 70 -31.42 19.81 -1.79
C GLY A 70 -30.62 18.56 -2.18
N SER A 71 -30.67 18.16 -3.45
CA SER A 71 -30.04 16.93 -3.99
C SER A 71 -28.51 17.04 -4.23
N GLY A 72 -27.81 17.80 -3.39
CA GLY A 72 -26.39 18.11 -3.57
C GLY A 72 -25.47 17.53 -2.50
N MET A 73 -24.17 17.63 -2.78
CA MET A 73 -23.11 17.40 -1.79
C MET A 73 -22.43 18.71 -1.49
N THR A 74 -22.22 19.00 -0.20
CA THR A 74 -21.46 20.16 0.26
C THR A 74 -20.07 19.69 0.67
N TYR A 75 -19.03 20.30 0.13
CA TYR A 75 -17.64 20.03 0.53
C TYR A 75 -17.42 20.46 1.98
N THR A 76 -16.81 19.59 2.78
CA THR A 76 -16.58 19.80 4.21
C THR A 76 -15.10 19.90 4.58
N GLY A 77 -14.22 19.46 3.69
CA GLY A 77 -12.78 19.51 3.90
C GLY A 77 -12.05 18.44 3.08
N SER A 78 -10.73 18.38 3.24
CA SER A 78 -9.89 17.37 2.61
C SER A 78 -9.21 16.52 3.67
N GLY A 79 -8.94 15.26 3.31
CA GLY A 79 -8.13 14.34 4.08
C GLY A 79 -6.90 13.87 3.30
N SER A 80 -6.11 13.00 3.92
CA SER A 80 -4.98 12.34 3.27
C SER A 80 -5.34 10.90 2.93
N ALA A 81 -5.10 10.51 1.68
CA ALA A 81 -5.34 9.13 1.22
C ALA A 81 -4.48 8.10 1.99
N SER A 82 -3.21 8.41 2.25
CA SER A 82 -2.34 7.55 3.08
C SER A 82 -2.86 7.39 4.52
N ALA A 83 -3.34 8.47 5.13
CA ALA A 83 -3.94 8.43 6.47
C ALA A 83 -5.27 7.69 6.48
N ALA A 84 -6.07 7.79 5.42
CA ALA A 84 -7.29 6.99 5.25
C ALA A 84 -6.97 5.50 5.12
N CYS A 85 -5.97 5.12 4.34
CA CYS A 85 -5.52 3.73 4.26
C CYS A 85 -5.07 3.20 5.65
N ALA A 86 -4.25 3.97 6.37
CA ALA A 86 -3.82 3.59 7.72
C ALA A 86 -4.98 3.53 8.73
N TYR A 87 -6.03 4.32 8.53
CA TYR A 87 -7.24 4.27 9.36
C TYR A 87 -8.04 2.98 9.15
N PHE A 88 -8.21 2.53 7.90
CA PHE A 88 -9.00 1.33 7.62
C PHE A 88 -8.26 0.02 7.94
N ASN A 89 -6.94 -0.03 7.76
CA ASN A 89 -6.13 -1.18 8.20
C ASN A 89 -4.95 -0.72 9.05
N PRO A 90 -5.16 -0.46 10.35
CA PRO A 90 -4.10 0.00 11.24
C PRO A 90 -3.03 -1.07 11.52
N THR A 91 -3.34 -2.35 11.27
CA THR A 91 -2.42 -3.47 11.48
C THR A 91 -1.47 -3.73 10.32
N TYR A 92 -1.75 -3.19 9.13
CA TYR A 92 -0.97 -3.44 7.94
C TYR A 92 -0.07 -2.26 7.59
N THR A 93 1.09 -2.52 7.02
CA THR A 93 2.00 -1.46 6.62
C THR A 93 1.54 -0.88 5.28
N TYR A 94 1.12 0.38 5.28
CA TYR A 94 0.76 1.10 4.08
C TYR A 94 1.97 1.24 3.14
N LEU A 95 1.79 0.87 1.86
CA LEU A 95 2.83 0.95 0.83
C LEU A 95 2.54 2.07 -0.17
N SER A 96 1.35 2.04 -0.76
CA SER A 96 0.92 3.00 -1.77
C SER A 96 -0.60 3.02 -1.90
N HIS A 97 -1.13 3.99 -2.64
CA HIS A 97 -2.53 4.03 -3.01
C HIS A 97 -2.70 4.49 -4.45
N THR A 98 -3.83 4.14 -5.05
CA THR A 98 -4.22 4.52 -6.41
C THR A 98 -5.72 4.81 -6.45
N GLN A 99 -6.15 5.51 -7.50
CA GLN A 99 -7.56 5.77 -7.74
C GLN A 99 -8.18 4.60 -8.49
N GLY A 100 -9.15 3.96 -7.85
CA GLY A 100 -9.98 2.92 -8.46
C GLY A 100 -11.14 3.51 -9.26
N ALA A 101 -11.95 2.62 -9.84
CA ALA A 101 -13.19 2.99 -10.50
C ALA A 101 -14.12 3.76 -9.55
N SER A 102 -14.97 4.63 -10.10
CA SER A 102 -15.95 5.41 -9.33
C SER A 102 -15.35 6.26 -8.20
N GLN A 103 -14.10 6.73 -8.38
CA GLN A 103 -13.36 7.54 -7.40
C GLN A 103 -13.12 6.83 -6.05
N ALA A 104 -13.08 5.50 -6.07
CA ALA A 104 -12.67 4.70 -4.94
C ALA A 104 -11.17 4.89 -4.64
N LEU A 105 -10.80 4.74 -3.38
CA LEU A 105 -9.41 4.70 -2.96
C LEU A 105 -8.95 3.25 -2.87
N THR A 106 -8.02 2.84 -3.72
CA THR A 106 -7.39 1.53 -3.63
C THR A 106 -6.09 1.66 -2.86
N CYS A 107 -5.99 0.99 -1.72
CA CYS A 107 -4.82 1.00 -0.85
C CYS A 107 -4.06 -0.32 -0.99
N ARG A 108 -2.73 -0.23 -1.10
CA ARG A 108 -1.81 -1.37 -1.13
C ARG A 108 -1.07 -1.44 0.20
N TYR A 109 -1.09 -2.63 0.80
CA TYR A 109 -0.47 -2.89 2.08
C TYR A 109 0.50 -4.07 2.01
N SER A 110 1.47 -4.08 2.92
CA SER A 110 2.23 -5.27 3.30
C SER A 110 1.61 -5.87 4.56
N VAL A 111 1.39 -7.18 4.55
CA VAL A 111 0.90 -7.97 5.70
C VAL A 111 1.95 -8.93 6.21
#